data_AF-A0A7S2CW18-F1
#
_entry.id   AF-A0A7S2CW18-F1
#
_cell.length_a   1.000
_cell.length_b   1.000
_cell.length_c   1.000
_cell.angle_alpha   90.00
_cell.angle_beta   90.00
_cell.angle_gamma   90.00
#
_symmetry.space_group_name_H-M   'P 1'
#
loop_
_entity.id
_entity.type
_entity.pdbx_description
1 polymer ?
#
loop_
_entity_poly.entity_id
_entity_poly.type
_entity_poly.pdbx_seq_one_letter_code
_entity_poly.pdbx_strand_id
1 'polypeptide(L)'
;VNILRQGGLYRVRPDTQRWLLLWSKHPPPETLKAMKTTQKTNHFRGSWHLGRKDLIWKSLSKMQRRFGKPYQITPQAFVLPKAFVSWEAARVRQPNGLWIWKPCSQSCGRGIRIFSSNMSSDEVKDLGKKRGVIQRY
;
A
#
# COMPACT_ATOMS: atom_id res chain seq x y z
N VAL A 1 3.94 28.59 -8.80
CA VAL A 1 5.37 28.67 -9.15
C VAL A 1 5.85 27.33 -9.67
N ASN A 2 6.45 27.25 -10.87
CA ASN A 2 6.97 25.99 -11.42
C ASN A 2 8.48 25.89 -11.13
N ILE A 3 8.81 25.22 -10.02
CA ILE A 3 10.19 25.09 -9.50
C ILE A 3 11.13 24.47 -10.55
N LEU A 4 10.65 23.50 -11.34
CA LEU A 4 11.47 22.88 -12.38
C LEU A 4 11.89 23.88 -13.46
N ARG A 5 10.95 24.74 -13.89
CA ARG A 5 11.26 25.81 -14.86
C ARG A 5 12.21 26.86 -14.29
N GLN A 6 12.06 27.23 -13.02
CA GLN A 6 12.99 28.15 -12.36
C GLN A 6 14.40 27.55 -12.23
N GLY A 7 14.50 26.23 -12.07
CA GLY A 7 15.78 25.50 -12.11
C GLY A 7 16.35 25.25 -13.52
N GLY A 8 15.82 25.92 -14.55
CA GLY A 8 16.32 25.81 -15.93
C GLY A 8 15.84 24.56 -16.69
N LEU A 9 14.96 23.74 -16.12
CA LEU A 9 14.40 22.59 -16.82
C LEU A 9 13.19 23.02 -17.65
N TYR A 10 13.14 22.55 -18.90
CA TYR A 10 11.99 22.72 -19.77
C TYR A 10 11.40 21.36 -20.15
N ARG A 11 10.11 21.38 -20.49
CA ARG A 11 9.39 20.17 -20.89
C ARG A 11 9.83 19.77 -22.29
N VAL A 12 10.26 18.51 -22.44
CA VAL A 12 10.55 17.90 -23.74
C VAL A 12 9.36 17.06 -24.21
N ARG A 13 9.35 16.68 -25.50
CA ARG A 13 8.30 15.81 -26.05
C ARG A 13 8.38 14.40 -25.42
N PRO A 14 7.25 13.72 -25.15
CA PRO A 14 7.27 12.42 -24.47
C PRO A 14 8.00 11.28 -25.20
N ASP A 15 8.13 11.40 -26.52
CA ASP A 15 8.75 10.43 -27.44
C ASP A 15 10.28 10.55 -27.49
N THR A 16 10.86 11.66 -27.00
CA THR A 16 12.31 11.83 -27.01
C THR A 16 12.98 10.99 -25.93
N GLN A 17 14.09 10.35 -26.30
CA GLN A 17 14.99 9.68 -25.34
C GLN A 17 15.99 10.67 -24.70
N ARG A 18 16.01 11.93 -25.14
CA ARG A 18 16.88 12.99 -24.61
C ARG A 18 16.15 13.78 -23.54
N TRP A 19 16.19 13.28 -22.32
CA TRP A 19 15.66 13.92 -21.12
C TRP A 19 16.61 13.72 -19.94
N LEU A 20 16.53 14.61 -18.94
CA LEU A 20 17.32 14.55 -17.70
C LEU A 20 16.47 14.07 -16.51
N LEU A 21 15.24 14.58 -16.40
CA LEU A 21 14.32 14.29 -15.30
C LEU A 21 12.98 13.77 -15.84
N LEU A 22 12.60 12.58 -15.41
CA LEU A 22 11.26 12.03 -15.59
C LEU A 22 10.45 12.27 -14.31
N TRP A 23 9.56 13.26 -14.36
CA TRP A 23 8.59 13.54 -13.30
C TRP A 23 7.23 12.96 -13.67
N SER A 24 6.91 11.78 -13.14
CA SER A 24 5.71 11.03 -13.51
C SER A 24 5.13 10.26 -12.32
N LYS A 25 4.08 9.48 -12.57
CA LYS A 25 3.73 8.33 -11.70
C LYS A 25 4.85 7.28 -11.77
N HIS A 26 4.72 6.23 -10.96
CA HIS A 26 5.63 5.07 -10.99
C HIS A 26 5.89 4.59 -12.43
N PRO A 27 7.12 4.75 -12.95
CA PRO A 27 7.46 4.26 -14.27
C PRO A 27 7.46 2.72 -14.27
N PRO A 28 7.10 2.09 -15.40
CA PRO A 28 7.15 0.64 -15.50
C PRO A 28 8.61 0.15 -15.41
N PRO A 29 8.84 -1.09 -14.96
CA PRO A 29 10.19 -1.64 -14.78
C PRO A 29 11.09 -1.52 -16.01
N GLU A 30 10.52 -1.65 -17.20
CA GLU A 30 11.18 -1.56 -18.50
C GLU A 30 11.77 -0.17 -18.72
N THR A 31 10.98 0.89 -18.45
CA THR A 31 11.47 2.27 -18.49
C THR A 31 12.61 2.47 -17.51
N LEU A 32 12.46 2.01 -16.27
CA LEU A 32 13.50 2.16 -15.25
C LEU A 32 14.79 1.45 -15.65
N LYS A 33 14.70 0.27 -16.30
CA LYS A 33 15.84 -0.50 -16.81
C LYS A 33 16.54 0.17 -17.98
N ALA A 34 15.79 0.82 -18.87
CA ALA A 34 16.33 1.50 -20.04
C ALA A 34 16.96 2.88 -19.74
N MET A 35 16.78 3.41 -18.52
CA MET A 35 17.32 4.70 -18.12
C MET A 35 18.86 4.74 -18.16
N LYS A 36 19.39 5.85 -18.67
CA LYS A 36 20.83 6.18 -18.63
C LYS A 36 21.25 6.65 -17.24
N THR A 37 22.55 6.61 -16.95
CA THR A 37 23.13 7.04 -15.65
C THR A 37 22.85 8.51 -15.31
N THR A 38 22.75 9.36 -16.33
CA THR A 38 22.44 10.79 -16.21
C THR A 38 20.94 11.06 -16.03
N GLN A 39 20.08 10.10 -16.37
CA GLN A 39 18.63 10.22 -16.26
C GLN A 39 18.17 9.95 -14.82
N LYS A 40 17.27 10.80 -14.32
CA LYS A 40 16.70 10.72 -12.97
C LYS A 40 15.19 10.64 -13.03
N THR A 41 14.59 9.95 -12.05
CA THR A 41 13.14 9.89 -11.88
C THR A 41 12.78 10.19 -10.42
N ASN A 42 11.58 10.72 -10.19
CA ASN A 42 11.06 11.04 -8.87
C ASN A 42 10.60 9.80 -8.06
N HIS A 43 10.77 8.58 -8.59
CA HIS A 43 10.37 7.34 -7.94
C HIS A 43 11.51 6.32 -7.85
N PHE A 44 11.78 5.83 -6.63
CA PHE A 44 12.64 4.66 -6.45
C PHE A 44 11.96 3.38 -6.94
N ARG A 45 12.75 2.46 -7.50
CA ARG A 45 12.27 1.12 -7.88
C ARG A 45 11.68 0.43 -6.63
N GLY A 46 10.46 -0.07 -6.74
CA GLY A 46 9.82 -0.81 -5.66
C GLY A 46 9.26 0.02 -4.51
N SER A 47 9.36 1.35 -4.50
CA SER A 47 8.92 2.16 -3.34
C SER A 47 7.41 2.09 -3.06
N TRP A 48 6.61 1.56 -4.00
CA TRP A 48 5.20 1.21 -3.75
C TRP A 48 5.02 0.16 -2.66
N HIS A 49 6.05 -0.60 -2.28
CA HIS A 49 5.99 -1.51 -1.12
C HIS A 49 5.78 -0.77 0.18
N LEU A 50 6.23 0.49 0.28
CA LEU A 50 5.99 1.34 1.44
C LEU A 50 4.62 2.01 1.38
N GLY A 51 4.20 2.46 0.19
CA GLY A 51 2.92 3.17 0.02
C GLY A 51 1.66 2.28 0.01
N ARG A 52 1.79 1.00 -0.35
CA ARG A 52 0.66 0.06 -0.39
C ARG A 52 0.47 -0.65 0.94
N LYS A 53 -0.74 -0.55 1.49
CA LYS A 53 -1.09 -1.07 2.83
C LYS A 53 -0.81 -2.58 2.98
N ASP A 54 -1.10 -3.36 1.95
CA ASP A 54 -0.89 -4.81 1.96
C ASP A 54 0.60 -5.19 1.89
N LEU A 55 1.41 -4.41 1.19
CA LEU A 55 2.84 -4.68 1.02
C LEU A 55 3.66 -4.21 2.21
N ILE A 56 3.33 -3.05 2.79
CA ILE A 56 4.01 -2.56 3.99
C ILE A 56 3.72 -3.49 5.17
N TRP A 57 2.48 -3.97 5.32
CA TRP A 57 2.16 -4.97 6.35
C TRP A 57 2.95 -6.27 6.17
N LYS A 58 3.07 -6.80 4.95
CA LYS A 58 3.88 -8.00 4.69
C LYS A 58 5.34 -7.80 5.09
N SER A 59 5.89 -6.62 4.80
CA SER A 59 7.26 -6.26 5.14
C SER A 59 7.43 -6.17 6.65
N LEU A 60 6.54 -5.46 7.35
CA LEU A 60 6.53 -5.34 8.81
C LEU A 60 6.35 -6.71 9.49
N SER A 61 5.42 -7.54 9.02
CA SER A 61 5.19 -8.88 9.56
C SER A 61 6.42 -9.79 9.40
N LYS A 62 7.18 -9.67 8.29
CA LYS A 62 8.46 -10.36 8.13
C LYS A 62 9.49 -9.87 9.15
N MET A 63 9.58 -8.57 9.38
CA MET A 63 10.51 -7.99 10.35
C MET A 63 10.12 -8.32 11.80
N GLN A 64 8.83 -8.31 12.14
CA GLN A 64 8.32 -8.74 13.45
C GLN A 64 8.69 -10.19 13.75
N ARG A 65 8.58 -11.10 12.78
CA ARG A 65 9.00 -12.50 12.95
C ARG A 65 10.51 -12.65 13.16
N ARG A 66 11.31 -11.78 12.53
CA ARG A 66 12.78 -11.87 12.58
C ARG A 66 13.39 -11.19 13.80
N PHE A 67 12.83 -10.06 14.21
CA PHE A 67 13.43 -9.15 15.19
C PHE A 67 12.53 -8.87 16.40
N GLY A 68 11.27 -9.31 16.37
CA GLY A 68 10.36 -9.22 17.51
C GLY A 68 9.85 -7.80 17.79
N LYS A 69 9.85 -7.44 19.08
CA LYS A 69 9.18 -6.26 19.66
C LYS A 69 9.52 -4.92 18.98
N PRO A 70 10.77 -4.63 18.55
CA PRO A 70 11.08 -3.36 17.89
C PRO A 70 10.27 -3.07 16.62
N TYR A 71 9.75 -4.12 15.96
CA TYR A 71 8.94 -3.98 14.74
C TYR A 71 7.42 -4.07 15.00
N GLN A 72 7.00 -4.13 16.26
CA GLN A 72 5.58 -4.08 16.67
C GLN A 72 5.08 -2.63 16.77
N ILE A 73 5.34 -1.83 15.73
CA ILE A 73 5.00 -0.40 15.66
C ILE A 73 3.59 -0.14 15.10
N THR A 74 2.85 -1.19 14.75
CA THR A 74 1.50 -1.12 14.20
C THR A 74 0.67 -2.27 14.76
N PRO A 75 -0.65 -2.10 14.94
CA PRO A 75 -1.56 -3.20 15.24
C PRO A 75 -1.46 -4.32 14.20
N GLN A 76 -1.80 -5.54 14.63
CA GLN A 76 -1.86 -6.69 13.73
C GLN A 76 -2.84 -6.42 12.58
N ALA A 77 -2.41 -6.75 11.35
CA ALA A 77 -3.25 -6.66 10.17
C ALA A 77 -3.48 -8.01 9.50
N PHE A 78 -4.58 -8.11 8.78
CA PHE A 78 -4.98 -9.28 8.03
C PHE A 78 -5.19 -8.87 6.57
N VAL A 79 -4.39 -9.44 5.67
CA VAL A 79 -4.46 -9.15 4.22
C VAL A 79 -5.39 -10.15 3.56
N LEU A 80 -6.55 -9.67 3.13
CA LEU A 80 -7.57 -10.48 2.47
C LEU A 80 -7.25 -10.68 0.97
N PRO A 81 -7.70 -11.81 0.38
CA PRO A 81 -8.47 -12.90 1.00
C PRO A 81 -7.63 -13.90 1.80
N LYS A 82 -6.29 -13.87 1.65
CA LYS A 82 -5.39 -14.91 2.17
C LYS A 82 -5.46 -15.10 3.69
N ALA A 83 -5.66 -14.03 4.44
CA ALA A 83 -5.72 -14.05 5.90
C ALA A 83 -7.15 -14.07 6.45
N PHE A 84 -8.15 -14.41 5.65
CA PHE A 84 -9.57 -14.38 6.05
C PHE A 84 -9.85 -15.26 7.28
N VAL A 85 -9.46 -16.54 7.22
CA VAL A 85 -9.69 -17.50 8.32
C VAL A 85 -9.03 -17.02 9.61
N SER A 86 -7.80 -16.50 9.54
CA SER A 86 -7.09 -15.95 10.69
C SER A 86 -7.76 -14.70 11.25
N TRP A 87 -8.27 -13.83 10.40
CA TRP A 87 -9.04 -12.65 10.82
C TRP A 87 -10.36 -13.04 11.47
N GLU A 88 -11.10 -13.99 10.89
CA GLU A 88 -12.37 -14.45 11.44
C GLU A 88 -12.20 -15.05 12.83
N ALA A 89 -11.17 -15.89 13.04
CA ALA A 89 -10.83 -16.40 14.36
C ALA A 89 -10.46 -15.26 15.35
N ALA A 90 -9.78 -14.22 14.90
CA ALA A 90 -9.45 -13.06 15.73
C ALA A 90 -10.69 -12.21 16.06
N ARG A 91 -11.62 -12.05 15.10
CA ARG A 91 -12.90 -11.36 15.26
C ARG A 91 -13.77 -12.05 16.31
N VAL A 92 -13.94 -13.36 16.21
CA VAL A 92 -14.78 -14.15 17.15
C VAL A 92 -14.23 -14.08 18.58
N ARG A 93 -12.90 -14.04 18.76
CA ARG A 93 -12.27 -13.85 20.07
C ARG A 93 -12.49 -12.46 20.68
N GLN A 94 -12.96 -11.49 19.90
CA GLN A 94 -13.19 -10.12 20.36
C GLN A 94 -14.61 -9.68 20.02
N PRO A 95 -15.65 -10.16 20.74
CA PRO A 95 -17.05 -9.87 20.39
C PRO A 95 -17.40 -8.36 20.40
N ASN A 96 -16.72 -7.56 21.24
CA ASN A 96 -16.88 -6.11 21.28
C ASN A 96 -15.82 -5.37 20.45
N GLY A 97 -15.15 -6.08 19.53
CA GLY A 97 -14.06 -5.55 18.73
C GLY A 97 -14.56 -4.62 17.62
N LEU A 98 -13.95 -3.45 17.48
CA LEU A 98 -14.11 -2.55 16.35
C LEU A 98 -12.97 -2.76 15.35
N TRP A 99 -13.30 -2.91 14.08
CA TRP A 99 -12.35 -3.21 13.03
C TRP A 99 -12.45 -2.19 11.91
N ILE A 100 -11.34 -2.01 11.21
CA ILE A 100 -11.25 -1.13 10.05
C ILE A 100 -10.75 -1.94 8.85
N TRP A 101 -11.54 -1.95 7.78
CA TRP A 101 -11.12 -2.44 6.47
C TRP A 101 -10.71 -1.29 5.57
N LYS A 102 -9.57 -1.46 4.90
CA LYS A 102 -8.97 -0.47 4.01
C LYS A 102 -8.66 -1.13 2.66
N PRO A 103 -9.00 -0.52 1.52
CA PRO A 103 -8.54 -1.01 0.22
C PRO A 103 -7.01 -0.93 0.10
N CYS A 104 -6.39 -1.92 -0.56
CA CYS A 104 -4.92 -2.04 -0.64
C CYS A 104 -4.23 -0.82 -1.27
N SER A 105 -4.80 -0.28 -2.36
CA SER A 105 -4.19 0.73 -3.22
C SER A 105 -5.02 2.00 -3.41
N GLN A 106 -6.02 2.25 -2.55
CA GLN A 106 -6.76 3.52 -2.55
C GLN A 106 -6.21 4.53 -1.53
N SER A 107 -6.51 5.79 -1.78
CA SER A 107 -6.08 6.96 -1.00
C SER A 107 -7.26 7.87 -0.65
N CYS A 108 -7.01 8.82 0.26
CA CYS A 108 -7.95 9.87 0.69
C CYS A 108 -9.20 9.31 1.40
N GLY A 109 -9.05 8.28 2.24
CA GLY A 109 -10.16 7.70 3.00
C GLY A 109 -11.18 6.90 2.17
N ARG A 110 -11.06 6.90 0.84
CA ARG A 110 -12.02 6.25 -0.06
C ARG A 110 -12.07 4.74 0.16
N GLY A 111 -13.30 4.24 0.26
CA GLY A 111 -13.60 2.83 0.45
C GLY A 111 -13.26 2.30 1.84
N ILE A 112 -12.80 3.11 2.80
CA ILE A 112 -12.61 2.65 4.17
C ILE A 112 -13.97 2.27 4.78
N ARG A 113 -14.00 1.17 5.52
CA ARG A 113 -15.18 0.72 6.26
C ARG A 113 -14.78 0.42 7.70
N ILE A 114 -15.59 0.86 8.65
CA ILE A 114 -15.48 0.51 10.07
C ILE A 114 -16.65 -0.40 10.40
N PHE A 115 -16.41 -1.46 11.17
CA PHE A 115 -17.46 -2.39 11.57
C PHE A 115 -17.15 -3.07 12.90
N SER A 116 -18.21 -3.45 13.60
CA SER A 116 -18.12 -4.24 14.83
C SER A 116 -17.90 -5.71 14.51
N SER A 117 -17.44 -6.47 15.50
CA SER A 117 -17.27 -7.92 15.41
C SER A 117 -18.59 -8.65 15.26
N ASN A 118 -19.70 -8.03 15.65
CA ASN A 118 -21.07 -8.58 15.57
C ASN A 118 -21.74 -8.37 14.20
N MET A 119 -20.96 -8.19 13.13
CA MET A 119 -21.47 -8.10 11.75
C MET A 119 -22.14 -9.40 11.29
N SER A 120 -23.09 -9.29 10.37
CA SER A 120 -23.84 -10.44 9.86
C SER A 120 -22.96 -11.41 9.08
N SER A 121 -23.36 -12.68 9.03
CA SER A 121 -22.64 -13.72 8.29
C SER A 121 -22.48 -13.39 6.80
N ASP A 122 -23.44 -12.68 6.21
CA ASP A 122 -23.37 -12.28 4.80
C ASP A 122 -22.37 -11.15 4.55
N GLU A 123 -22.29 -10.18 5.47
CA GLU A 123 -21.26 -9.14 5.41
C GLU A 123 -19.85 -9.72 5.58
N VAL A 124 -19.69 -10.69 6.47
CA VAL A 124 -18.42 -11.41 6.66
C VAL A 124 -18.00 -12.13 5.38
N LYS A 125 -18.93 -12.84 4.72
CA LYS A 125 -18.68 -13.53 3.45
C LYS A 125 -18.35 -12.55 2.31
N ASP A 126 -19.07 -11.44 2.21
CA ASP A 126 -18.79 -10.38 1.22
C ASP A 126 -17.39 -9.79 1.43
N LEU A 127 -17.00 -9.53 2.68
CA LEU A 127 -15.68 -9.00 3.00
C LEU A 127 -14.56 -9.99 2.64
N GLY A 128 -14.79 -11.29 2.85
CA GLY A 128 -13.84 -12.35 2.48
C GLY A 128 -13.52 -12.42 0.99
N LYS A 129 -14.43 -11.97 0.12
CA LYS A 129 -14.22 -11.89 -1.33
C LYS A 129 -13.39 -10.67 -1.74
N LYS A 130 -13.26 -9.67 -0.86
CA LYS A 130 -12.63 -8.38 -1.18
C LYS A 130 -11.13 -8.37 -0.89
N ARG A 131 -10.39 -7.65 -1.73
CA ARG A 131 -8.95 -7.41 -1.54
C ARG A 131 -8.75 -6.16 -0.70
N GLY A 132 -8.30 -6.34 0.53
CA GLY A 132 -8.04 -5.24 1.45
C GLY A 132 -7.24 -5.68 2.66
N VAL A 133 -7.03 -4.73 3.56
CA VAL A 133 -6.35 -4.96 4.83
C VAL A 133 -7.32 -4.65 5.94
N ILE A 134 -7.49 -5.60 6.86
CA ILE A 134 -8.25 -5.41 8.09
C ILE A 134 -7.29 -5.23 9.25
N GLN A 135 -7.56 -4.24 10.10
CA GLN A 135 -6.84 -3.99 11.35
C GLN A 135 -7.85 -3.76 12.47
N ARG A 136 -7.42 -3.99 13.71
CA ARG A 136 -8.16 -3.51 14.87
C ARG A 136 -8.17 -1.97 14.86
N TYR A 137 -9.34 -1.37 15.08
CA TYR A 137 -9.49 0.06 15.30
C TYR A 137 -9.31 0.39 16.77
#